data_AF-A0A4R5B3V1-F1
#
_entry.id   AF-A0A4R5B3V1-F1
#
_cell.length_a   1.000
_cell.length_b   1.000
_cell.length_c   1.000
_cell.angle_alpha   90.00
_cell.angle_beta   90.00
_cell.angle_gamma   90.00
#
_symmetry.space_group_name_H-M   'P 1'
#
loop_
_entity.id
_entity.type
_entity.pdbx_description
1 polymer ?
#
loop_
_entity_poly.entity_id
_entity_poly.type
_entity_poly.pdbx_seq_one_letter_code
_entity_poly.pdbx_strand_id
1 'polypeptide(L)'
;MADSKFRIDPETQKRLGSQVLADLRANLWPVDCQTCGRPLGRWGKPSLEVRAQDGIATASLHHQRCRPPAWSDGTVATGGGGI
;
A
#
# COMPACT_ATOMS: atom_id res chain seq x y z
N MET A 1 1.06 -20.90 -8.11
CA MET A 1 1.15 -19.86 -7.06
C MET A 1 0.99 -18.52 -7.76
N ALA A 2 -0.02 -17.72 -7.38
CA ALA A 2 -0.40 -16.52 -8.12
C ALA A 2 0.80 -15.56 -8.27
N ASP A 3 1.10 -15.16 -9.51
CA ASP A 3 2.10 -14.13 -9.79
C ASP A 3 1.72 -12.87 -9.01
N SER A 4 2.52 -12.54 -8.01
CA SER A 4 2.21 -11.40 -7.15
C SER A 4 2.51 -10.13 -7.93
N LYS A 5 1.45 -9.40 -8.31
CA LYS A 5 1.48 -8.11 -9.03
C LYS A 5 2.27 -7.00 -8.30
N PHE A 6 2.45 -7.14 -6.99
CA PHE A 6 3.17 -6.19 -6.14
C PHE A 6 3.90 -6.93 -5.03
N ARG A 7 4.85 -6.23 -4.39
CA ARG A 7 5.56 -6.66 -3.20
C ARG A 7 4.77 -6.24 -1.98
N ILE A 8 4.70 -7.13 -1.00
CA ILE A 8 3.98 -6.96 0.25
C ILE A 8 4.90 -7.43 1.39
N ASP A 9 4.85 -6.75 2.53
CA ASP A 9 5.59 -7.15 3.72
C ASP A 9 4.77 -8.16 4.57
N PRO A 10 5.44 -8.95 5.44
CA PRO A 10 4.77 -9.99 6.22
C PRO A 10 3.68 -9.47 7.16
N GLU A 11 3.81 -8.25 7.70
CA GLU A 11 2.82 -7.67 8.60
C GLU A 11 1.55 -7.31 7.84
N THR A 12 1.68 -6.59 6.72
CA THR A 12 0.54 -6.29 5.84
C THR A 12 -0.16 -7.56 5.38
N GLN A 13 0.60 -8.60 5.03
CA GLN A 13 0.03 -9.88 4.62
C GLN A 13 -0.78 -10.54 5.75
N LYS A 14 -0.27 -10.51 6.99
CA LYS A 14 -0.94 -11.06 8.18
C LYS A 14 -2.22 -10.27 8.52
N ARG A 15 -2.20 -8.94 8.40
CA ARG A 15 -3.34 -8.06 8.74
C ARG A 15 -4.49 -8.16 7.74
N LEU A 16 -4.20 -8.20 6.43
CA LEU A 16 -5.23 -8.21 5.39
C LEU A 16 -5.86 -9.58 5.17
N GLY A 17 -5.10 -10.66 5.35
CA GLY A 17 -5.55 -12.01 5.03
C GLY A 17 -5.68 -12.28 3.52
N SER A 18 -5.88 -13.54 3.16
CA SER A 18 -5.81 -14.00 1.76
C SER A 18 -6.90 -13.43 0.86
N GLN A 19 -8.11 -13.24 1.38
CA GLN A 19 -9.25 -12.76 0.60
C GLN A 19 -9.07 -11.30 0.16
N VAL A 20 -8.71 -10.41 1.08
CA VAL A 20 -8.46 -8.99 0.76
C VAL A 20 -7.27 -8.85 -0.18
N LEU A 21 -6.23 -9.68 -0.01
CA LEU A 21 -5.10 -9.69 -0.94
C LEU A 21 -5.47 -10.15 -2.35
N ALA A 22 -6.42 -11.07 -2.48
CA ALA A 22 -6.94 -11.46 -3.78
C ALA A 22 -7.70 -10.30 -4.45
N ASP A 23 -8.52 -9.59 -3.67
CA ASP A 23 -9.25 -8.41 -4.15
C ASP A 23 -8.28 -7.29 -4.60
N LEU A 24 -7.28 -6.96 -3.78
CA LEU A 24 -6.26 -5.98 -4.15
C LEU A 24 -5.50 -6.39 -5.42
N ARG A 25 -5.24 -7.68 -5.64
CA ARG A 25 -4.59 -8.13 -6.89
C ARG A 25 -5.50 -8.00 -8.10
N ALA A 26 -6.82 -8.14 -7.93
CA ALA A 26 -7.78 -7.96 -9.00
C ALA A 26 -7.95 -6.47 -9.36
N ASN A 27 -8.04 -5.62 -8.34
CA ASN A 27 -8.51 -4.23 -8.47
C ASN A 27 -7.41 -3.17 -8.43
N LEU A 28 -6.21 -3.46 -7.91
CA LEU A 28 -5.14 -2.48 -7.79
C LEU A 28 -4.23 -2.52 -9.04
N TRP A 29 -4.37 -1.50 -9.89
CA TRP A 29 -3.63 -1.38 -11.15
C TRP A 29 -2.40 -0.48 -10.99
N PRO A 30 -1.19 -0.97 -11.29
CA PRO A 30 0.03 -0.19 -11.17
C PRO A 30 0.23 0.72 -12.37
N VAL A 31 -0.49 1.84 -12.42
CA VAL A 31 -0.33 2.85 -13.46
C VAL A 31 0.83 3.78 -13.07
N ASP A 32 0.61 4.63 -12.07
CA ASP A 32 1.60 5.61 -11.61
C ASP A 32 1.94 5.44 -10.13
N CYS A 33 3.21 5.74 -9.80
CA CYS A 33 3.70 5.74 -8.44
C CYS A 33 3.08 6.89 -7.66
N GLN A 34 2.38 6.56 -6.56
CA GLN A 34 1.67 7.56 -5.73
C GLN A 34 2.62 8.46 -4.91
N THR A 35 3.93 8.28 -5.03
CA THR A 35 4.93 9.18 -4.41
C THR A 35 5.55 10.15 -5.41
N CYS A 36 5.91 9.70 -6.62
CA CYS A 36 6.68 10.52 -7.56
C CYS A 36 5.92 10.85 -8.86
N GLY A 37 4.70 10.32 -9.03
CA GLY A 37 3.86 10.54 -10.21
C GLY A 37 4.39 9.92 -11.50
N ARG A 38 5.51 9.18 -11.46
CA ARG A 38 6.07 8.50 -12.63
C ARG A 38 5.45 7.11 -12.80
N PRO A 39 5.36 6.60 -14.04
CA PRO A 39 4.86 5.25 -14.29
C PRO A 39 5.61 4.19 -13.48
N LEU A 40 4.89 3.21 -12.92
CA LEU A 40 5.49 2.09 -12.18
C LEU A 40 6.32 1.16 -13.08
N GLY A 41 6.11 1.28 -14.40
CA GLY A 41 6.86 0.58 -15.42
C GLY A 41 6.43 -0.89 -15.55
N ARG A 42 6.73 -1.49 -16.70
CA ARG A 42 6.30 -2.86 -17.02
C ARG A 42 7.11 -3.95 -16.32
N TRP A 43 8.32 -3.64 -15.86
CA TRP A 43 9.32 -4.64 -15.47
C TRP A 43 9.65 -4.66 -13.97
N GLY A 44 9.23 -3.64 -13.20
CA GLY A 44 9.44 -3.58 -11.75
C GLY A 44 8.20 -3.96 -10.98
N LYS A 45 8.28 -4.93 -10.05
CA LYS A 45 7.17 -5.18 -9.12
C LYS A 45 7.03 -4.00 -8.14
N PRO A 46 5.92 -3.24 -8.17
CA PRO A 46 5.68 -2.13 -7.27
C PRO A 46 5.57 -2.60 -5.82
N SER A 47 5.86 -1.71 -4.87
CA SER A 47 5.63 -1.92 -3.44
C SER A 47 4.20 -1.51 -3.08
N LEU A 48 3.54 -2.34 -2.28
CA LEU A 48 2.27 -2.02 -1.64
C LEU A 48 2.52 -1.31 -0.30
N GLU A 49 2.04 -0.07 -0.17
CA GLU A 49 1.84 0.57 1.13
C GLU A 49 0.37 0.40 1.53
N VAL A 50 0.12 0.05 2.79
CA VAL A 50 -1.22 0.12 3.37
C VAL A 50 -1.19 1.08 4.54
N ARG A 51 -1.99 2.14 4.43
CA ARG A 51 -2.17 3.11 5.52
C ARG A 51 -3.52 2.89 6.18
N ALA A 52 -3.51 2.55 7.47
CA ALA A 52 -4.71 2.39 8.27
C ALA A 52 -4.91 3.61 9.16
N GLN A 53 -6.07 4.24 9.06
CA GLN A 53 -6.44 5.42 9.84
C GLN A 53 -7.97 5.41 10.06
N ASP A 54 -8.40 5.70 11.29
CA ASP A 54 -9.82 5.83 11.66
C ASP A 54 -10.69 4.63 11.25
N GLY A 55 -10.14 3.42 11.37
CA GLY A 55 -10.83 2.17 10.99
C GLY A 55 -10.87 1.89 9.48
N ILE A 56 -10.29 2.76 8.66
CA ILE A 56 -10.21 2.62 7.20
C ILE A 56 -8.77 2.34 6.79
N ALA A 57 -8.55 1.36 5.93
CA ALA A 57 -7.25 1.06 5.34
C ALA A 57 -7.23 1.43 3.85
N THR A 58 -6.26 2.23 3.44
CA THR A 58 -6.04 2.61 2.04
C THR A 58 -4.79 1.92 1.51
N ALA A 59 -4.91 1.25 0.35
CA ALA A 59 -3.82 0.55 -0.32
C ALA A 59 -3.30 1.37 -1.51
N SER A 60 -1.99 1.57 -1.59
CA SER A 60 -1.34 2.36 -2.66
C SER A 60 -0.09 1.66 -3.20
N LEU A 61 0.22 1.93 -4.48
CA LEU A 61 1.37 1.34 -5.17
C LEU A 61 2.48 2.37 -5.43
N HIS A 62 3.71 1.96 -5.18
CA HIS A 62 4.90 2.81 -5.25
C HIS A 62 6.07 2.10 -5.93
N HIS A 63 7.01 2.86 -6.49
CA HIS A 63 8.33 2.27 -6.76
C HIS A 63 8.97 1.87 -5.44
N GLN A 64 9.72 0.78 -5.45
CA GLN A 64 10.43 0.34 -4.26
C GLN A 64 11.35 1.39 -3.64
N ARG A 65 11.98 2.19 -4.50
CA ARG A 65 12.90 3.24 -4.06
C ARG A 65 12.17 4.46 -3.52
N CYS A 66 10.90 4.65 -3.89
CA CYS A 66 10.05 5.70 -3.35
C CYS A 66 9.47 5.30 -2.00
N ARG A 67 8.91 4.08 -1.90
CA ARG A 67 8.45 3.49 -0.65
C ARG A 67 8.71 1.98 -0.62
N PRO A 68 9.31 1.45 0.47
CA PRO A 68 9.29 0.02 0.70
C PRO A 68 7.86 -0.44 1.01
N PRO A 69 7.54 -1.73 0.80
CA PRO A 69 6.24 -2.26 1.21
C PRO A 69 6.12 -2.19 2.73
N ALA A 70 4.99 -1.68 3.22
CA ALA A 70 4.79 -1.46 4.65
C ALA A 70 3.30 -1.32 5.00
N TRP A 71 2.97 -1.73 6.22
CA TRP A 71 1.80 -1.23 6.94
C TRP A 71 2.17 0.05 7.68
N SER A 72 1.29 1.04 7.70
CA SER A 72 1.46 2.26 8.50
C SER A 72 0.17 2.60 9.20
N ASP A 73 0.22 2.64 10.53
CA ASP A 73 -0.88 3.15 11.35
C ASP A 73 -0.76 4.69 11.38
N GLY A 74 -1.76 5.36 10.81
CA GLY A 74 -1.89 6.81 10.88
C GLY A 74 -2.32 7.19 12.28
N THR A 75 -1.41 7.72 13.09
CA THR A 75 -1.80 8.42 14.31
C THR A 75 -2.46 9.73 13.88
N VAL A 76 -3.73 9.92 14.27
CA VAL A 76 -4.23 11.28 14.42
C VAL A 76 -3.28 11.96 15.40
N ALA A 77 -2.44 12.86 14.91
CA ALA A 77 -1.87 13.84 15.82
C ALA A 77 -3.09 14.57 16.38
N THR A 78 -3.46 14.30 17.63
CA THR A 78 -4.40 15.10 18.39
C THR A 78 -3.76 16.49 18.47
N GLY A 79 -3.98 17.30 17.43
CA GLY A 79 -3.68 18.71 17.44
C GLY A 79 -4.56 19.31 18.51
N GLY A 80 -4.00 19.50 19.70
CA GLY A 80 -4.53 20.42 20.70
C GLY A 80 -4.51 21.83 20.11
N GLY A 81 -5.51 22.14 19.29
CA GLY A 81 -5.88 23.49 18.91
C GLY A 81 -7.02 23.92 19.82
N GLY A 82 -6.69 24.32 21.05
CA GLY A 82 -7.62 25.05 21.90
C GLY A 82 -7.90 26.42 21.28
N ILE A 83 -9.19 26.72 21.09
CA ILE A 83 -9.70 28.08 20.93
C ILE A 83 -9.99 28.68 22.30
#